data_AF-W2SQJ4-F1
#
_entry.id   AF-W2SQJ4-F1
#
_cell.length_a   1.000
_cell.length_b   1.000
_cell.length_c   1.000
_cell.angle_alpha   90.00
_cell.angle_beta   90.00
_cell.angle_gamma   90.00
#
_symmetry.space_group_name_H-M   'P 1'
#
loop_
_entity.id
_entity.type
_entity.pdbx_description
1 polymer ?
#
loop_
_entity_poly.entity_id
_entity_poly.type
_entity_poly.pdbx_seq_one_letter_code
_entity_poly.pdbx_strand_id
1 'polypeptide(L)'
;MLLVDELRAGLNVSTGTSTHGLRCSLQLKTNGKLVQKCPRSGVELQRLFWMGVYIVSILQKFLFDNTSILALGYTEFSFGDHDYYMIGGSKRTGEGTSPLSTVERYSPSEGKWVTVASMKSQRMFCAAAALNGRIYVCGGSNIYETLNTVECYDPKKNVWVSVAPMKVGRYAFSVVACDNAIYAIAGRNSSTVLCSTEIYNEDTNEWEFDANLTRGRAHFGAAVVPVSPGSLSV
;
A
#
# COMPACT_ATOMS: atom_id res chain seq x y z
N MET A 1 10.07 43.43 16.23
CA MET A 1 11.50 43.58 15.96
C MET A 1 12.29 43.33 17.25
N LEU A 2 12.24 42.10 17.77
CA LEU A 2 13.00 41.61 18.94
C LEU A 2 12.78 40.08 19.00
N LEU A 3 13.24 39.32 18.00
CA LEU A 3 13.42 37.85 18.10
C LEU A 3 14.17 37.22 16.90
N VAL A 4 15.02 37.97 16.19
CA VAL A 4 15.71 37.43 14.99
C VAL A 4 17.24 37.42 15.11
N ASP A 5 17.84 38.05 16.12
CA ASP A 5 19.30 38.13 16.24
C ASP A 5 19.96 37.01 17.08
N GLU A 6 19.21 36.10 17.71
CA GLU A 6 19.80 35.07 18.60
C GLU A 6 20.03 33.68 17.97
N LEU A 7 19.67 33.42 16.71
CA LEU A 7 19.79 32.08 16.10
C LEU A 7 20.91 31.95 15.06
N ARG A 8 22.12 32.38 15.41
CA ARG A 8 23.34 32.17 14.59
C ARG A 8 24.23 30.99 15.03
N ALA A 9 23.77 30.10 15.90
CA ALA A 9 24.62 29.03 16.44
C ALA A 9 24.52 27.73 15.62
N GLY A 10 25.65 27.31 15.02
CA GLY A 10 25.77 26.10 14.21
C GLY A 10 25.51 24.79 14.96
N LEU A 11 24.81 23.86 14.31
CA LEU A 11 24.56 22.50 14.78
C LEU A 11 25.74 21.58 14.40
N ASN A 12 26.28 20.84 15.37
CA ASN A 12 27.28 19.79 15.15
C ASN A 12 26.78 18.46 15.74
N VAL A 13 26.80 17.39 14.94
CA VAL A 13 26.39 16.03 15.34
C VAL A 13 27.63 15.14 15.40
N SER A 14 27.82 14.41 16.50
CA SER A 14 28.94 13.45 16.65
C SER A 14 28.44 12.11 17.17
N THR A 15 28.92 11.02 16.57
CA THR A 15 28.65 9.63 16.99
C THR A 15 29.89 9.02 17.64
N GLY A 16 29.73 8.30 18.74
CA GLY A 16 30.83 7.56 19.39
C GLY A 16 30.45 6.11 19.64
N THR A 17 31.38 5.19 19.38
CA THR A 17 31.21 3.75 19.65
C THR A 17 31.80 3.39 21.01
N SER A 18 31.06 2.65 21.84
CA SER A 18 31.57 2.01 23.05
C SER A 18 31.28 0.51 23.01
N THR A 19 32.11 -0.28 23.68
CA THR A 19 32.17 -1.74 23.67
C THR A 19 30.90 -2.46 24.19
N HIS A 20 29.81 -1.76 24.49
CA HIS A 20 28.56 -2.31 25.03
C HIS A 20 27.29 -1.86 24.24
N GLY A 21 27.44 -1.64 22.93
CA GLY A 21 26.33 -1.33 22.02
C GLY A 21 26.19 0.16 21.68
N LEU A 22 25.66 0.44 20.49
CA LEU A 22 25.46 1.80 19.95
C LEU A 22 24.51 2.60 20.85
N ARG A 23 25.03 3.64 21.51
CA ARG A 23 24.22 4.69 22.15
C ARG A 23 24.38 5.98 21.37
N CYS A 24 23.32 6.38 20.65
CA CYS A 24 23.25 7.72 20.09
C CYS A 24 22.77 8.68 21.19
N SER A 25 23.51 9.78 21.39
CA SER A 25 23.06 10.89 22.23
C SER A 25 23.05 12.16 21.39
N LEU A 26 21.90 12.81 21.27
CA LEU A 26 21.80 14.14 20.66
C LEU A 26 22.23 15.18 21.70
N GLN A 27 23.07 16.14 21.31
CA GLN A 27 23.45 17.27 22.15
C GLN A 27 23.14 18.57 21.42
N LEU A 28 22.32 19.42 22.03
CA LEU A 28 22.11 20.81 21.58
C LEU A 28 23.06 21.72 22.37
N LYS A 29 23.87 22.49 21.63
CA LYS A 29 24.77 23.51 22.18
C LYS A 29 24.41 24.86 21.56
N THR A 30 24.33 25.90 22.39
CA THR A 30 24.29 27.29 21.94
C THR A 30 25.50 28.01 22.54
N ASN A 31 26.22 28.78 21.72
CA ASN A 31 27.44 29.51 22.12
C ASN A 31 28.48 28.67 22.89
N GLY A 32 28.68 27.41 22.46
CA GLY A 32 29.66 26.50 23.05
C GLY A 32 29.26 25.88 24.40
N LYS A 33 28.12 26.29 25.00
CA LYS A 33 27.60 25.71 26.24
C LYS A 33 26.52 24.67 25.95
N LEU A 34 26.57 23.55 26.70
CA LEU A 34 25.60 22.46 26.61
C LEU A 34 24.27 22.93 27.20
N VAL A 35 23.22 23.00 26.37
CA VAL A 35 21.90 23.49 26.81
C VAL A 35 21.07 22.36 27.40
N GLN A 36 21.17 21.15 26.85
CA GLN A 36 20.42 20.01 27.36
C GLN A 36 21.13 18.69 27.06
N LYS A 37 21.17 17.81 28.07
CA LYS A 37 21.68 16.43 27.96
C LYS A 37 20.54 15.50 28.36
N CYS A 38 19.89 14.85 27.39
CA CYS A 38 18.81 13.91 27.68
C CYS A 38 19.38 12.53 28.08
N PRO A 39 19.14 12.03 29.31
CA PRO A 39 19.55 10.69 29.70
C PRO A 39 18.37 9.71 29.56
N ARG A 40 18.50 8.78 28.61
CA ARG A 40 17.83 7.45 28.53
C ARG A 40 16.29 7.38 28.64
N SER A 41 15.62 6.99 27.56
CA SER A 41 15.05 5.63 27.31
C SER A 41 14.18 5.68 26.04
N GLY A 42 14.21 4.62 25.24
CA GLY A 42 13.87 4.62 23.81
C GLY A 42 12.41 4.74 23.40
N VAL A 43 11.54 5.41 24.16
CA VAL A 43 10.10 5.52 23.84
C VAL A 43 9.60 6.97 23.71
N GLU A 44 10.34 7.96 24.20
CA GLU A 44 9.93 9.38 24.11
C GLU A 44 10.48 10.17 22.92
N LEU A 45 11.33 9.54 22.08
CA LEU A 45 11.87 10.17 20.87
C LEU A 45 10.91 10.15 19.67
N GLN A 46 9.83 9.37 19.70
CA GLN A 46 8.85 9.33 18.59
C GLN A 46 7.88 10.53 18.59
N ARG A 47 7.69 11.22 19.72
CA ARG A 47 6.83 12.42 19.77
C ARG A 47 7.55 13.72 19.38
N LEU A 48 8.88 13.74 19.42
CA LEU A 48 9.67 14.92 19.02
C LEU A 48 9.99 14.95 17.52
N PHE A 49 9.77 13.87 16.77
CA PHE A 49 9.82 13.91 15.30
C PHE A 49 8.67 14.73 14.69
N TRP A 50 7.55 14.88 15.41
CA TRP A 50 6.40 15.68 14.96
C TRP A 50 6.59 17.20 15.10
N MET A 51 7.60 17.65 15.87
CA MET A 51 7.96 19.07 15.93
C MET A 51 9.06 19.45 14.91
N GLY A 52 9.67 18.46 14.23
CA GLY A 52 10.73 18.67 13.24
C GLY A 52 10.24 19.09 11.84
N VAL A 53 8.94 18.94 11.56
CA VAL A 53 8.35 19.29 10.25
C VAL A 53 8.27 20.81 10.05
N TYR A 54 8.30 21.61 11.13
CA TYR A 54 8.31 23.07 11.06
C TYR A 54 9.69 23.69 10.79
N ILE A 55 10.79 22.95 10.96
CA ILE A 55 12.14 23.47 10.70
C ILE A 55 12.50 23.38 9.20
N VAL A 56 11.97 22.39 8.49
CA VAL A 56 12.21 22.24 7.04
C VAL A 56 11.49 23.33 6.24
N SER A 57 10.33 23.81 6.70
CA SER A 57 9.61 24.91 6.05
C SER A 57 10.31 26.27 6.22
N ILE A 58 11.06 26.48 7.30
CA ILE A 58 11.79 27.73 7.54
C ILE A 58 13.12 27.76 6.76
N LEU A 59 13.75 26.61 6.51
CA LEU A 59 14.95 26.51 5.68
C LEU A 59 14.67 26.76 4.18
N GLN A 60 13.44 26.56 3.73
CA GLN A 60 13.04 26.81 2.34
C GLN A 60 12.88 28.30 1.98
N LYS A 61 12.90 29.20 2.98
CA LYS A 61 12.84 30.66 2.75
C LYS A 61 14.19 31.37 2.86
N PHE A 62 15.27 30.66 3.18
CA PHE A 62 16.59 31.25 3.44
C PHE A 62 17.69 30.90 2.43
N LEU A 63 17.38 30.15 1.35
CA LEU A 63 18.36 29.77 0.32
C LEU A 63 18.10 30.39 -1.07
N PHE A 64 17.25 31.43 -1.16
CA PHE A 64 17.12 32.20 -2.40
C PHE A 64 18.12 33.36 -2.41
N ASP A 65 19.35 33.05 -2.80
CA ASP A 65 20.11 33.97 -3.63
C ASP A 65 20.98 33.16 -4.62
N ASN A 66 20.72 33.38 -5.90
CA ASN A 66 21.49 32.97 -7.08
C ASN A 66 21.32 31.54 -7.66
N THR A 67 20.49 31.50 -8.71
CA THR A 67 20.66 30.77 -9.99
C THR A 67 20.98 29.26 -9.97
N SER A 68 19.93 28.43 -9.99
CA SER A 68 19.67 27.34 -10.96
C SER A 68 18.60 26.39 -10.40
N ILE A 69 17.46 26.29 -11.07
CA ILE A 69 16.36 25.39 -10.71
C ILE A 69 16.73 23.97 -11.17
N LEU A 70 16.99 23.07 -10.22
CA LEU A 70 16.81 21.64 -10.42
C LEU A 70 15.87 21.16 -9.31
N ALA A 71 14.62 20.93 -9.71
CA ALA A 71 13.60 20.29 -8.89
C ALA A 71 14.08 18.88 -8.53
N LEU A 72 14.64 18.71 -7.33
CA LEU A 72 14.83 17.39 -6.74
C LEU A 72 13.47 16.95 -6.21
N GLY A 73 12.97 15.86 -6.78
CA GLY A 73 11.66 15.30 -6.50
C GLY A 73 11.40 15.18 -5.01
N TYR A 74 10.29 15.79 -4.58
CA TYR A 74 9.68 15.47 -3.30
C TYR A 74 9.16 14.04 -3.40
N THR A 75 9.88 13.06 -2.84
CA THR A 75 9.23 11.85 -2.37
C THR A 75 8.61 12.21 -1.03
N GLU A 76 7.35 12.60 -1.05
CA GLU A 76 6.54 12.57 0.17
C GLU A 76 6.49 11.11 0.64
N PHE A 77 7.33 10.76 1.61
CA PHE A 77 7.07 9.60 2.46
C PHE A 77 5.86 9.97 3.32
N SER A 78 4.68 9.88 2.73
CA SER A 78 3.47 9.71 3.50
C SER A 78 3.63 8.39 4.24
N PHE A 79 3.86 8.44 5.55
CA PHE A 79 3.39 7.37 6.41
C PHE A 79 1.87 7.44 6.34
N GLY A 80 1.31 6.96 5.23
CA GLY A 80 -0.12 6.96 5.00
C GLY A 80 -0.74 6.07 6.05
N ASP A 81 -1.79 6.55 6.70
CA ASP A 81 -2.70 5.67 7.40
C ASP A 81 -3.22 4.66 6.35
N HIS A 82 -2.71 3.44 6.41
CA HIS A 82 -3.12 2.36 5.54
C HIS A 82 -4.30 1.66 6.19
N ASP A 83 -5.44 1.70 5.50
CA ASP A 83 -6.60 0.91 5.87
C ASP A 83 -6.50 -0.48 5.25
N TYR A 84 -6.95 -1.48 6.00
CA TYR A 84 -7.03 -2.86 5.55
C TYR A 84 -8.46 -3.19 5.18
N TYR A 85 -8.66 -3.93 4.10
CA TYR A 85 -9.99 -4.28 3.62
C TYR A 85 -10.15 -5.79 3.61
N MET A 86 -11.21 -6.25 4.27
CA MET A 86 -11.69 -7.62 4.15
C MET A 86 -12.88 -7.64 3.23
N ILE A 87 -12.79 -8.38 2.12
CA ILE A 87 -13.77 -8.33 1.03
C ILE A 87 -14.31 -9.73 0.74
N GLY A 88 -15.64 -9.87 0.79
CA GLY A 88 -16.33 -11.09 0.40
C GLY A 88 -16.01 -12.28 1.29
N GLY A 89 -15.79 -13.44 0.68
CA GLY A 89 -15.59 -14.71 1.38
C GLY A 89 -16.90 -15.47 1.56
N SER A 90 -16.98 -16.30 2.58
CA SER A 90 -18.16 -17.13 2.83
C SER A 90 -18.41 -17.34 4.31
N LYS A 91 -19.68 -17.46 4.69
CA LYS A 91 -20.10 -17.87 6.03
C LYS A 91 -20.81 -19.22 5.99
N ARG A 92 -20.70 -20.00 7.06
CA ARG A 92 -21.51 -21.21 7.24
C ARG A 92 -22.90 -20.82 7.75
N THR A 93 -23.94 -21.32 7.12
CA THR A 93 -25.34 -21.21 7.55
C THR A 93 -25.89 -22.61 7.83
N GLY A 94 -27.08 -22.69 8.45
CA GLY A 94 -27.79 -23.96 8.64
C GLY A 94 -28.09 -24.69 7.33
N GLU A 95 -28.15 -23.95 6.21
CA GLU A 95 -28.46 -24.45 4.87
C GLU A 95 -27.21 -24.77 4.02
N GLY A 96 -26.00 -24.40 4.46
CA GLY A 96 -24.82 -24.58 3.61
C GLY A 96 -23.72 -23.54 3.84
N THR A 97 -22.95 -23.28 2.80
CA THR A 97 -21.97 -22.19 2.74
C THR A 97 -22.56 -21.08 1.90
N SER A 98 -22.63 -19.87 2.45
CA SER A 98 -23.22 -18.69 1.82
C SER A 98 -22.11 -17.69 1.46
N PRO A 99 -21.93 -17.34 0.17
CA PRO A 99 -21.02 -16.29 -0.27
C PRO A 99 -21.41 -14.92 0.30
N LEU A 100 -20.41 -14.07 0.51
CA LEU A 100 -20.61 -12.73 1.07
C LEU A 100 -20.35 -11.66 0.01
N SER A 101 -21.13 -10.57 0.04
CA SER A 101 -20.83 -9.32 -0.66
C SER A 101 -20.30 -8.24 0.29
N THR A 102 -20.29 -8.51 1.60
CA THR A 102 -19.91 -7.57 2.64
C THR A 102 -18.43 -7.22 2.56
N VAL A 103 -18.13 -5.99 2.97
CA VAL A 103 -16.78 -5.45 3.01
C VAL A 103 -16.57 -4.75 4.34
N GLU A 104 -15.46 -5.05 4.99
CA GLU A 104 -15.07 -4.42 6.24
C GLU A 104 -13.73 -3.72 6.07
N ARG A 105 -13.60 -2.53 6.66
CA ARG A 105 -12.40 -1.71 6.66
C ARG A 105 -11.84 -1.63 8.08
N TYR A 106 -10.56 -1.88 8.24
CA TYR A 106 -9.84 -1.67 9.49
C TYR A 106 -8.89 -0.50 9.34
N SER A 107 -9.08 0.51 10.19
CA SER A 107 -8.12 1.61 10.35
C SER A 107 -7.27 1.34 11.60
N PRO A 108 -5.94 1.25 11.48
CA PRO A 108 -5.05 1.10 12.63
C PRO A 108 -5.14 2.25 13.63
N SER A 109 -5.41 3.47 13.16
CA SER A 109 -5.54 4.65 14.02
C SER A 109 -6.83 4.62 14.84
N GLU A 110 -7.89 3.99 14.33
CA GLU A 110 -9.15 3.79 15.05
C GLU A 110 -9.23 2.47 15.83
N GLY A 111 -8.38 1.50 15.50
CA GLY A 111 -8.30 0.20 16.18
C GLY A 111 -9.56 -0.67 16.04
N LYS A 112 -10.40 -0.44 15.02
CA LYS A 112 -11.67 -1.17 14.84
C LYS A 112 -11.97 -1.47 13.37
N TRP A 113 -12.70 -2.55 13.16
CA TRP A 113 -13.33 -2.87 11.88
C TRP A 113 -14.66 -2.12 11.76
N VAL A 114 -14.94 -1.57 10.57
CA VAL A 114 -16.21 -0.94 10.22
C VAL A 114 -16.72 -1.48 8.90
N THR A 115 -18.02 -1.72 8.80
CA THR A 115 -18.65 -2.09 7.53
C THR A 115 -18.65 -0.89 6.58
N VAL A 116 -18.23 -1.13 5.34
CA VAL A 116 -18.29 -0.15 4.24
C VAL A 116 -19.27 -0.64 3.17
N ALA A 117 -19.37 0.07 2.03
CA ALA A 117 -20.28 -0.34 0.96
C ALA A 117 -19.99 -1.78 0.54
N SER A 118 -21.07 -2.57 0.41
CA SER A 118 -20.98 -3.95 -0.07
C SER A 118 -20.80 -3.99 -1.59
N MET A 119 -20.13 -5.04 -2.07
CA MET A 119 -20.08 -5.35 -3.51
C MET A 119 -21.50 -5.58 -4.05
N LYS A 120 -21.66 -5.42 -5.37
CA LYS A 120 -22.92 -5.72 -6.05
C LYS A 120 -23.16 -7.23 -6.15
N SER A 121 -22.10 -8.00 -6.34
CA SER A 121 -22.15 -9.46 -6.39
C SER A 121 -21.54 -10.08 -5.14
N GLN A 122 -22.14 -11.16 -4.65
CA GLN A 122 -21.55 -11.99 -3.60
C GLN A 122 -20.43 -12.84 -4.21
N ARG A 123 -19.29 -12.94 -3.51
CA ARG A 123 -18.09 -13.61 -4.03
C ARG A 123 -17.39 -14.38 -2.93
N MET A 124 -17.20 -15.68 -3.12
CA MET A 124 -16.21 -16.47 -2.39
C MET A 124 -15.04 -16.82 -3.32
N PHE A 125 -13.86 -17.05 -2.76
CA PHE A 125 -12.63 -17.36 -3.53
C PHE A 125 -12.26 -16.31 -4.60
N CYS A 126 -12.74 -15.07 -4.45
CA CYS A 126 -12.27 -13.93 -5.24
C CYS A 126 -10.86 -13.51 -4.81
N ALA A 127 -10.20 -12.78 -5.69
CA ALA A 127 -8.90 -12.18 -5.41
C ALA A 127 -9.00 -10.67 -5.60
N ALA A 128 -8.23 -9.91 -4.82
CA ALA A 128 -8.25 -8.46 -4.84
C ALA A 128 -6.85 -7.88 -4.97
N ALA A 129 -6.74 -6.74 -5.66
CA ALA A 129 -5.51 -5.94 -5.71
C ALA A 129 -5.84 -4.44 -5.61
N ALA A 130 -4.89 -3.68 -5.08
CA ALA A 130 -4.96 -2.23 -5.03
C ALA A 130 -4.18 -1.63 -6.20
N LEU A 131 -4.82 -0.74 -6.96
CA LEU A 131 -4.21 0.01 -8.05
C LEU A 131 -4.73 1.45 -8.01
N ASN A 132 -3.84 2.45 -8.11
CA ASN A 132 -4.19 3.87 -8.18
C ASN A 132 -5.17 4.35 -7.07
N GLY A 133 -4.99 3.83 -5.85
CA GLY A 133 -5.81 4.18 -4.69
C GLY A 133 -7.22 3.56 -4.69
N ARG A 134 -7.49 2.62 -5.60
CA ARG A 134 -8.74 1.86 -5.70
C ARG A 134 -8.50 0.38 -5.44
N ILE A 135 -9.55 -0.35 -5.08
CA ILE A 135 -9.48 -1.79 -4.86
C ILE A 135 -10.28 -2.51 -5.93
N TYR A 136 -9.66 -3.46 -6.61
CA TYR A 136 -10.27 -4.27 -7.64
C TYR A 136 -10.49 -5.67 -7.12
N VAL A 137 -11.72 -6.15 -7.16
CA VAL A 137 -12.09 -7.52 -6.80
C VAL A 137 -12.46 -8.27 -8.05
N CYS A 138 -11.69 -9.30 -8.34
CA CYS A 138 -11.81 -10.07 -9.55
C CYS A 138 -12.42 -11.44 -9.25
N GLY A 139 -13.34 -11.88 -10.11
CA GLY A 139 -13.83 -13.25 -10.18
C GLY A 139 -14.35 -13.79 -8.84
N GLY A 140 -13.95 -15.02 -8.53
CA GLY A 140 -14.49 -15.85 -7.46
C GLY A 140 -15.67 -16.69 -7.95
N SER A 141 -16.51 -17.12 -7.02
CA SER A 141 -17.74 -17.82 -7.31
C SER A 141 -18.87 -17.32 -6.42
N ASN A 142 -20.09 -17.38 -6.94
CA ASN A 142 -21.30 -17.33 -6.11
C ASN A 142 -21.91 -18.75 -6.04
N ILE A 143 -23.16 -18.88 -5.60
CA ILE A 143 -23.83 -20.19 -5.52
C ILE A 143 -24.29 -20.73 -6.88
N TYR A 144 -24.23 -19.92 -7.93
CA TYR A 144 -24.73 -20.25 -9.27
C TYR A 144 -23.59 -20.53 -10.25
N GLU A 145 -22.50 -19.77 -10.18
CA GLU A 145 -21.47 -19.77 -11.22
C GLU A 145 -20.08 -19.34 -10.74
N THR A 146 -19.09 -19.65 -11.58
CA THR A 146 -17.76 -19.02 -11.50
C THR A 146 -17.82 -17.67 -12.20
N LEU A 147 -17.40 -16.62 -11.50
CA LEU A 147 -17.50 -15.25 -11.98
C LEU A 147 -16.28 -14.84 -12.80
N ASN A 148 -16.52 -14.15 -13.90
CA ASN A 148 -15.51 -13.37 -14.63
C ASN A 148 -15.64 -11.86 -14.36
N THR A 149 -16.72 -11.43 -13.71
CA THR A 149 -16.98 -10.03 -13.42
C THR A 149 -15.95 -9.46 -12.45
N VAL A 150 -15.68 -8.17 -12.62
CA VAL A 150 -14.72 -7.40 -11.81
C VAL A 150 -15.43 -6.16 -11.29
N GLU A 151 -15.21 -5.87 -10.02
CA GLU A 151 -15.75 -4.67 -9.37
C GLU A 151 -14.61 -3.85 -8.79
N CYS A 152 -14.71 -2.53 -8.94
CA CYS A 152 -13.75 -1.55 -8.46
C CYS A 152 -14.38 -0.72 -7.34
N TYR A 153 -13.72 -0.65 -6.20
CA TYR A 153 -14.08 0.17 -5.06
C TYR A 153 -13.26 1.44 -5.03
N ASP A 154 -13.95 2.57 -4.86
CA ASP A 154 -13.34 3.87 -4.55
C ASP A 154 -13.49 4.14 -3.04
N PRO A 155 -12.42 3.99 -2.24
CA PRO A 155 -12.45 4.27 -0.80
C PRO A 155 -12.85 5.68 -0.43
N LYS A 156 -12.56 6.68 -1.29
CA LYS A 156 -12.87 8.09 -1.02
C LYS A 156 -14.37 8.35 -1.14
N LYS A 157 -15.03 7.63 -2.03
CA LYS A 157 -16.47 7.77 -2.30
C LYS A 157 -17.30 6.71 -1.59
N ASN A 158 -16.67 5.65 -1.09
CA ASN A 158 -17.35 4.49 -0.52
C ASN A 158 -18.38 3.89 -1.49
N VAL A 159 -17.98 3.68 -2.74
CA VAL A 159 -18.84 3.11 -3.79
C VAL A 159 -18.13 2.04 -4.60
N TRP A 160 -18.91 1.07 -5.07
CA TRP A 160 -18.48 0.04 -6.02
C TRP A 160 -19.01 0.34 -7.41
N VAL A 161 -18.14 0.21 -8.41
CA VAL A 161 -18.49 0.26 -9.83
C VAL A 161 -18.10 -1.04 -10.50
N SER A 162 -18.87 -1.44 -11.51
CA SER A 162 -18.53 -2.59 -12.34
C SER A 162 -17.57 -2.12 -13.43
N VAL A 163 -16.46 -2.81 -13.61
CA VAL A 163 -15.48 -2.56 -14.68
C VAL A 163 -15.56 -3.70 -15.69
N ALA A 164 -14.75 -3.66 -16.75
CA ALA A 164 -14.74 -4.73 -17.75
C ALA A 164 -14.50 -6.10 -17.08
N PRO A 165 -15.25 -7.13 -17.47
CA PRO A 165 -15.05 -8.48 -16.96
C PRO A 165 -13.79 -9.10 -17.58
N MET A 166 -13.17 -10.03 -16.86
CA MET A 166 -12.17 -10.92 -17.42
C MET A 166 -12.76 -11.74 -18.58
N LYS A 167 -11.92 -12.19 -19.50
CA LYS A 167 -12.29 -13.06 -20.63
C LYS A 167 -12.72 -14.45 -20.15
N VAL A 168 -12.19 -14.90 -19.01
CA VAL A 168 -12.50 -16.20 -18.42
C VAL A 168 -12.93 -16.02 -16.95
N GLY A 169 -13.94 -16.77 -16.51
CA GLY A 169 -14.31 -16.84 -15.10
C GLY A 169 -13.27 -17.61 -14.30
N ARG A 170 -12.88 -17.12 -13.12
CA ARG A 170 -11.78 -17.69 -12.33
C ARG A 170 -12.13 -17.68 -10.84
N TYR A 171 -11.85 -18.77 -10.15
CA TYR A 171 -11.79 -18.84 -8.69
C TYR A 171 -10.51 -19.52 -8.22
N ALA A 172 -10.15 -19.38 -6.94
CA ALA A 172 -8.93 -19.94 -6.35
C ALA A 172 -7.64 -19.55 -7.13
N PHE A 173 -7.59 -18.30 -7.56
CA PHE A 173 -6.52 -17.70 -8.35
C PHE A 173 -5.83 -16.58 -7.55
N SER A 174 -4.79 -15.98 -8.11
CA SER A 174 -4.15 -14.80 -7.52
C SER A 174 -4.30 -13.59 -8.44
N VAL A 175 -4.41 -12.42 -7.81
CA VAL A 175 -4.39 -11.12 -8.49
C VAL A 175 -3.27 -10.29 -7.89
N VAL A 176 -2.48 -9.64 -8.75
CA VAL A 176 -1.44 -8.69 -8.33
C VAL A 176 -1.53 -7.42 -9.17
N ALA A 177 -1.11 -6.30 -8.60
CA ALA A 177 -0.94 -5.04 -9.32
C ALA A 177 0.56 -4.77 -9.54
N CYS A 178 0.93 -4.43 -10.77
CA CYS A 178 2.29 -4.07 -11.15
C CYS A 178 2.23 -3.16 -12.38
N ASP A 179 3.13 -2.18 -12.49
CA ASP A 179 3.31 -1.33 -13.68
C ASP A 179 1.99 -0.77 -14.25
N ASN A 180 1.16 -0.19 -13.38
CA ASN A 180 -0.14 0.40 -13.73
C ASN A 180 -1.18 -0.58 -14.30
N ALA A 181 -1.02 -1.88 -14.05
CA ALA A 181 -1.92 -2.92 -14.52
C ALA A 181 -2.26 -3.92 -13.42
N ILE A 182 -3.34 -4.69 -13.64
CA ILE A 182 -3.75 -5.78 -12.74
C ILE A 182 -3.66 -7.11 -13.49
N TYR A 183 -2.98 -8.08 -12.88
CA TYR A 183 -2.75 -9.39 -13.44
C TYR A 183 -3.61 -10.43 -12.73
N ALA A 184 -4.54 -11.06 -13.45
CA ALA A 184 -5.28 -12.22 -12.99
C ALA A 184 -4.59 -13.50 -13.49
N ILE A 185 -3.99 -14.24 -12.56
CA ILE A 185 -3.09 -15.35 -12.91
C ILE A 185 -3.76 -16.68 -12.58
N ALA A 186 -3.83 -17.58 -13.57
CA ALA A 186 -4.25 -18.96 -13.41
C ALA A 186 -5.64 -19.12 -12.75
N GLY A 187 -5.80 -20.10 -11.85
CA GLY A 187 -7.06 -20.40 -11.16
C GLY A 187 -7.77 -21.65 -11.63
N ARG A 188 -9.06 -21.71 -11.35
CA ARG A 188 -9.98 -22.75 -11.86
C ARG A 188 -11.22 -22.09 -12.42
N ASN A 189 -11.82 -22.76 -13.40
CA ASN A 189 -13.20 -22.53 -13.81
C ASN A 189 -13.99 -23.84 -13.72
N SER A 190 -15.21 -23.86 -14.25
CA SER A 190 -16.07 -25.05 -14.26
C SER A 190 -15.49 -26.24 -15.04
N SER A 191 -14.51 -26.02 -15.91
CA SER A 191 -14.03 -27.02 -16.88
C SER A 191 -12.60 -27.48 -16.60
N THR A 192 -11.72 -26.61 -16.09
CA THR A 192 -10.29 -26.93 -15.99
C THR A 192 -9.55 -26.08 -14.94
N VAL A 193 -8.31 -26.47 -14.67
CA VAL A 193 -7.32 -25.63 -13.99
C VAL A 193 -6.63 -24.77 -15.03
N LEU A 194 -6.66 -23.45 -14.84
CA LEU A 194 -6.20 -22.47 -15.80
C LEU A 194 -4.68 -22.28 -15.67
N CYS A 195 -4.00 -22.15 -16.80
CA CYS A 195 -2.62 -21.66 -16.87
C CYS A 195 -2.54 -20.22 -17.42
N SER A 196 -3.65 -19.68 -17.92
CA SER A 196 -3.66 -18.38 -18.57
C SER A 196 -3.49 -17.22 -17.61
N THR A 197 -2.84 -16.17 -18.06
CA THR A 197 -2.76 -14.87 -17.39
C THR A 197 -3.59 -13.86 -18.17
N GLU A 198 -4.33 -13.01 -17.46
CA GLU A 198 -5.00 -11.86 -18.06
C GLU A 198 -4.51 -10.57 -17.41
N ILE A 199 -4.38 -9.51 -18.20
CA ILE A 199 -3.97 -8.18 -17.75
C ILE A 199 -5.11 -7.20 -17.97
N TYR A 200 -5.42 -6.42 -16.94
CA TYR A 200 -6.36 -5.30 -17.00
C TYR A 200 -5.61 -3.97 -17.11
N ASN A 201 -6.06 -3.15 -18.06
CA ASN A 201 -5.63 -1.77 -18.22
C ASN A 201 -6.75 -0.83 -17.73
N GLU A 202 -6.44 0.01 -16.74
CA GLU A 202 -7.40 0.94 -16.13
C GLU A 202 -7.81 2.08 -17.08
N ASP A 203 -6.91 2.52 -17.98
CA ASP A 203 -7.14 3.63 -18.90
C ASP A 203 -8.10 3.23 -20.04
N THR A 204 -7.96 1.99 -20.54
CA THR A 204 -8.85 1.46 -21.58
C THR A 204 -10.06 0.74 -21.00
N ASN A 205 -10.02 0.34 -19.73
CA ASN A 205 -11.02 -0.51 -19.09
C ASN A 205 -11.22 -1.81 -19.88
N GLU A 206 -10.13 -2.51 -20.19
CA GLU A 206 -10.14 -3.74 -20.96
C GLU A 206 -9.22 -4.80 -20.34
N TRP A 207 -9.56 -6.06 -20.59
CA TRP A 207 -8.73 -7.22 -20.25
C TRP A 207 -8.13 -7.83 -21.51
N GLU A 208 -6.87 -8.23 -21.44
CA GLU A 208 -6.16 -8.95 -22.50
C GLU A 208 -5.47 -10.21 -21.97
N PHE A 209 -5.24 -11.20 -22.84
CA PHE A 209 -4.45 -12.37 -22.45
C PHE A 209 -2.97 -12.02 -22.54
N ASP A 210 -2.20 -12.51 -21.57
CA ASP A 210 -0.74 -12.44 -21.56
C ASP A 210 -0.14 -13.86 -21.46
N ALA A 211 1.17 -13.95 -21.31
CA ALA A 211 1.92 -15.20 -21.20
C ALA A 211 1.30 -16.17 -20.18
N ASN A 212 1.10 -17.40 -20.64
CA ASN A 212 0.57 -18.47 -19.83
C ASN A 212 1.68 -19.09 -18.95
N LEU A 213 1.28 -19.57 -17.78
CA LEU A 213 2.08 -20.52 -17.02
C LEU A 213 2.29 -21.81 -17.83
N THR A 214 3.42 -22.48 -17.60
CA THR A 214 3.71 -23.77 -18.23
C THR A 214 2.77 -24.90 -17.76
N ARG A 215 2.17 -24.75 -16.58
CA ARG A 215 1.18 -25.67 -16.01
C ARG A 215 0.08 -24.89 -15.29
N GLY A 216 -1.14 -25.40 -15.35
CA GLY A 216 -2.26 -24.82 -14.61
C GLY A 216 -2.03 -24.86 -13.09
N ARG A 217 -2.45 -23.81 -12.39
CA ARG A 217 -2.27 -23.67 -10.93
C ARG A 217 -3.52 -23.09 -10.27
N ALA A 218 -3.85 -23.56 -9.08
CA ALA A 218 -4.95 -23.06 -8.25
C ALA A 218 -4.60 -23.14 -6.77
N HIS A 219 -5.34 -22.42 -5.92
CA HIS A 219 -5.15 -22.37 -4.46
C HIS A 219 -3.73 -21.94 -4.06
N PHE A 220 -3.23 -20.84 -4.63
CA PHE A 220 -1.88 -20.34 -4.43
C PHE A 220 -1.88 -18.85 -4.11
N GLY A 221 -0.75 -18.36 -3.60
CA GLY A 221 -0.46 -16.93 -3.46
C GLY A 221 0.55 -16.47 -4.52
N ALA A 222 0.42 -15.22 -4.95
CA ALA A 222 1.37 -14.54 -5.81
C ALA A 222 1.85 -13.25 -5.13
N ALA A 223 3.06 -12.83 -5.45
CA ALA A 223 3.65 -11.58 -4.97
C ALA A 223 4.45 -10.94 -6.11
N VAL A 224 4.52 -9.61 -6.11
CA VAL A 224 5.35 -8.83 -7.03
C VAL A 224 6.60 -8.41 -6.29
N VAL A 225 7.76 -8.66 -6.90
CA VAL A 225 9.06 -8.23 -6.40
C VAL A 225 9.65 -7.25 -7.42
N PRO A 226 9.87 -5.98 -7.04
CA PRO A 226 10.57 -5.04 -7.90
C PRO A 226 12.01 -5.52 -8.15
N VAL A 227 12.39 -5.70 -9.41
CA VAL A 227 13.75 -6.10 -9.79
C VAL A 227 14.35 -5.07 -10.73
N SER A 228 15.65 -4.80 -10.57
CA SER A 228 16.37 -3.97 -11.52
C SER A 228 16.68 -4.79 -12.78
N PRO A 229 16.55 -4.21 -13.99
CA PRO A 229 16.96 -4.92 -15.21
C PRO A 229 18.39 -5.42 -15.09
N GLY A 230 18.59 -6.74 -15.23
CA GLY A 230 19.90 -7.40 -15.16
C GLY A 230 20.25 -8.09 -13.84
N SER A 231 19.41 -8.04 -12.80
CA SER A 231 19.65 -8.74 -11.52
C SER A 231 19.11 -10.17 -11.45
N LEU A 232 18.49 -10.66 -12.52
CA LEU A 232 17.92 -12.00 -12.56
C LEU A 232 18.92 -12.96 -13.22
N SER A 233 19.48 -13.87 -12.42
CA SER A 233 20.06 -15.11 -12.96
C SER A 233 18.92 -16.09 -13.15
N VAL A 234 18.78 -16.62 -14.36
CA VAL A 234 17.86 -17.73 -14.68
C VAL A 234 18.50 -19.03 -14.26
#